data_AF-A0A2V1P241-F1
#
_entry.id   AF-A0A2V1P241-F1
#
_cell.length_a   1.000
_cell.length_b   1.000
_cell.length_c   1.000
_cell.angle_alpha   90.00
_cell.angle_beta   90.00
_cell.angle_gamma   90.00
#
_symmetry.space_group_name_H-M   'P 1'
#
loop_
_entity.id
_entity.type
_entity.pdbx_description
1 polymer ?
#
loop_
_entity_poly.entity_id
_entity_poly.type
_entity_poly.pdbx_seq_one_letter_code
_entity_poly.pdbx_strand_id
1 'polypeptide(L)'
;MADPWVAALFALFVWWFSTGAILIVVRRADRAGAAARRAATWGALPLLGLGMWGFIATLDGTGLQAAYGAFLSALAIWGWIELAFLTGAITGPNLHPCPAQLPEWERFLRAWGTVAYHEMLLTAALITLWFLGYGAENIFGLWVFTTLYFARVSAKLNLYFGVPKINTEFIPEALGHLSSHFRISRLNWVFPISITALTYASACWLERLFSAANTGDVVGFALLAAITMLAALEHWLMVLPLPDEKLWRWMLPAPPDTTKTSNKTRRPEKTHGF
;
A
#
# COMPACT_ATOMS: atom_id res chain seq x y z
N MET A 1 -13.37 -23.39 -10.30
CA MET A 1 -12.74 -22.08 -10.59
C MET A 1 -13.75 -20.96 -10.82
N ALA A 2 -15.02 -21.26 -11.14
CA ALA A 2 -16.12 -20.30 -11.25
C ALA A 2 -16.86 -20.00 -9.94
N ASP A 3 -16.39 -20.57 -8.82
CA ASP A 3 -17.01 -20.37 -7.51
C ASP A 3 -16.52 -19.04 -6.91
N PRO A 4 -17.41 -18.12 -6.54
CA PRO A 4 -17.05 -16.85 -5.90
C PRO A 4 -16.12 -17.01 -4.69
N TRP A 5 -16.26 -18.10 -3.92
CA TRP A 5 -15.42 -18.37 -2.77
C TRP A 5 -13.98 -18.66 -3.17
N VAL A 6 -13.78 -19.39 -4.27
CA VAL A 6 -12.45 -19.68 -4.83
C VAL A 6 -11.81 -18.40 -5.35
N ALA A 7 -12.57 -17.54 -6.00
CA ALA A 7 -12.09 -16.23 -6.46
C ALA A 7 -11.66 -15.34 -5.29
N ALA A 8 -12.46 -15.27 -4.22
CA ALA A 8 -12.13 -14.48 -3.03
C ALA A 8 -10.85 -15.00 -2.33
N LEU A 9 -10.72 -16.33 -2.16
CA LEU A 9 -9.52 -16.95 -1.60
C LEU A 9 -8.29 -16.70 -2.48
N PHE A 10 -8.46 -16.76 -3.80
CA PHE A 10 -7.41 -16.44 -4.75
C PHE A 10 -6.95 -14.99 -4.62
N ALA A 11 -7.89 -14.02 -4.57
CA ALA A 11 -7.56 -12.61 -4.37
C ALA A 11 -6.79 -12.39 -3.07
N LEU A 12 -7.23 -12.99 -1.96
CA LEU A 12 -6.57 -12.90 -0.67
C LEU A 12 -5.14 -13.46 -0.73
N PHE A 13 -4.98 -14.66 -1.31
CA PHE A 13 -3.68 -15.31 -1.46
C PHE A 13 -2.73 -14.47 -2.32
N VAL A 14 -3.17 -14.01 -3.49
CA VAL A 14 -2.34 -13.22 -4.41
C VAL A 14 -1.98 -11.88 -3.79
N TRP A 15 -2.92 -11.20 -3.13
CA TRP A 15 -2.62 -9.98 -2.42
C TRP A 15 -1.55 -10.21 -1.35
N TRP A 16 -1.77 -11.16 -0.43
CA TRP A 16 -0.85 -11.40 0.67
C TRP A 16 0.54 -11.83 0.17
N PHE A 17 0.58 -12.72 -0.83
CA PHE A 17 1.81 -13.18 -1.44
C PHE A 17 2.55 -12.06 -2.16
N SER A 18 1.85 -11.22 -2.94
CA SER A 18 2.46 -10.10 -3.66
C SER A 18 3.03 -9.05 -2.70
N THR A 19 2.28 -8.67 -1.66
CA THR A 19 2.76 -7.75 -0.62
C THR A 19 3.98 -8.33 0.10
N GLY A 20 3.95 -9.60 0.50
CA GLY A 20 5.08 -10.27 1.14
C GLY A 20 6.32 -10.34 0.23
N ALA A 21 6.13 -10.69 -1.04
CA ALA A 21 7.22 -10.76 -2.02
C ALA A 21 7.89 -9.39 -2.24
N ILE A 22 7.10 -8.32 -2.38
CA ILE A 22 7.61 -6.95 -2.49
C ILE A 22 8.44 -6.59 -1.25
N LEU A 23 7.94 -6.85 -0.04
CA LEU A 23 8.67 -6.55 1.20
C LEU A 23 9.99 -7.33 1.32
N ILE A 24 10.02 -8.60 0.90
CA ILE A 24 11.25 -9.40 0.90
C ILE A 24 12.29 -8.79 -0.06
N VAL A 25 11.87 -8.42 -1.27
CA VAL A 25 12.75 -7.79 -2.27
C VAL A 25 13.29 -6.47 -1.76
N VAL A 26 12.43 -5.60 -1.22
CA VAL A 26 12.81 -4.30 -0.67
C VAL A 26 13.83 -4.47 0.45
N ARG A 27 13.60 -5.35 1.42
CA ARG A 27 14.54 -5.56 2.53
C ARG A 27 15.87 -6.18 2.09
N ARG A 28 15.85 -7.04 1.08
CA ARG A 28 17.08 -7.58 0.50
C ARG A 28 17.86 -6.47 -0.18
N ALA A 29 17.18 -5.57 -0.87
CA ALA A 29 17.78 -4.42 -1.53
C ALA A 29 18.29 -3.37 -0.52
N ASP A 30 17.57 -3.11 0.57
CA ASP A 30 18.00 -2.22 1.66
C ASP A 30 19.32 -2.69 2.26
N ARG A 31 19.44 -3.99 2.59
CA ARG A 31 20.67 -4.58 3.13
C ARG A 31 21.86 -4.53 2.18
N ALA A 32 21.61 -4.46 0.87
CA ALA A 32 22.63 -4.45 -0.17
C ALA A 32 23.00 -3.04 -0.67
N GLY A 33 22.31 -2.00 -0.20
CA GLY A 33 22.61 -0.59 -0.47
C GLY A 33 21.85 0.03 -1.66
N ALA A 34 22.10 1.33 -1.89
CA ALA A 34 21.32 2.14 -2.84
C ALA A 34 21.38 1.69 -4.30
N ALA A 35 22.48 1.04 -4.73
CA ALA A 35 22.59 0.46 -6.06
C ALA A 35 21.65 -0.75 -6.23
N ALA A 36 21.55 -1.60 -5.21
CA ALA A 36 20.67 -2.77 -5.21
C ALA A 36 19.19 -2.37 -5.20
N ARG A 37 18.83 -1.27 -4.51
CA ARG A 37 17.47 -0.69 -4.56
C ARG A 37 17.06 -0.30 -5.97
N ARG A 38 17.93 0.42 -6.69
CA ARG A 38 17.67 0.77 -8.10
C ARG A 38 17.60 -0.48 -8.98
N ALA A 39 18.53 -1.42 -8.82
CA ALA A 39 18.55 -2.66 -9.60
C ALA A 39 17.26 -3.49 -9.41
N ALA A 40 16.69 -3.52 -8.19
CA ALA A 40 15.42 -4.18 -7.92
C ALA A 40 14.26 -3.53 -8.68
N THR A 41 14.19 -2.19 -8.72
CA THR A 41 13.15 -1.47 -9.47
C THR A 41 13.25 -1.70 -10.98
N TRP A 42 14.47 -1.59 -11.54
CA TRP A 42 14.73 -1.82 -12.96
C TRP A 42 14.50 -3.28 -13.35
N GLY A 43 14.95 -4.22 -12.52
CA GLY A 43 14.76 -5.66 -12.73
C GLY A 43 13.29 -6.08 -12.68
N ALA A 44 12.43 -5.30 -12.03
CA ALA A 44 10.99 -5.55 -11.98
C ALA A 44 10.22 -4.88 -13.14
N LEU A 45 10.84 -4.07 -14.01
CA LEU A 45 10.15 -3.47 -15.16
C LEU A 45 9.40 -4.47 -16.07
N PRO A 46 9.91 -5.69 -16.31
CA PRO A 46 9.15 -6.70 -17.04
C PRO A 46 7.78 -6.99 -16.41
N LEU A 47 7.63 -6.87 -15.09
CA LEU A 47 6.34 -7.04 -14.41
C LEU A 47 5.34 -5.95 -14.84
N LEU A 48 5.78 -4.70 -14.95
CA LEU A 48 4.95 -3.60 -15.44
C LEU A 48 4.55 -3.82 -16.90
N GLY A 49 5.51 -4.21 -17.74
CA GLY A 49 5.27 -4.49 -19.17
C GLY A 49 4.28 -5.64 -19.37
N LEU A 50 4.46 -6.75 -18.64
CA LEU A 50 3.54 -7.89 -18.65
C LEU A 50 2.16 -7.52 -18.10
N GLY A 51 2.11 -6.69 -17.06
CA GLY A 51 0.85 -6.19 -16.51
C GLY A 51 0.09 -5.32 -17.53
N MET A 52 0.77 -4.41 -18.23
CA MET A 52 0.15 -3.59 -19.26
C MET A 52 -0.30 -4.42 -20.46
N TRP A 53 0.53 -5.35 -20.93
CA TRP A 53 0.17 -6.27 -22.01
C TRP A 53 -1.03 -7.14 -21.63
N GLY A 54 -1.03 -7.72 -20.42
CA GLY A 54 -2.14 -8.52 -19.92
C GLY A 54 -3.42 -7.71 -19.78
N PHE A 55 -3.35 -6.46 -19.32
CA PHE A 55 -4.50 -5.57 -19.26
C PHE A 55 -5.13 -5.39 -20.64
N ILE A 56 -4.33 -4.97 -21.64
CA ILE A 56 -4.78 -4.77 -23.03
C ILE A 56 -5.35 -6.06 -23.62
N ALA A 57 -4.67 -7.19 -23.42
CA ALA A 57 -5.10 -8.49 -23.95
C ALA A 57 -6.42 -8.98 -23.35
N THR A 58 -6.84 -8.45 -22.21
CA THR A 58 -8.07 -8.85 -21.51
C THR A 58 -9.25 -7.92 -21.73
N LEU A 59 -9.08 -6.78 -22.42
CA LEU A 59 -10.11 -5.74 -22.61
C LEU A 59 -11.37 -6.26 -23.30
N ASP A 60 -11.20 -7.07 -24.35
CA ASP A 60 -12.31 -7.60 -25.16
C ASP A 60 -12.80 -8.98 -24.67
N GLY A 61 -12.27 -9.47 -23.54
CA GLY A 61 -12.56 -10.81 -23.03
C GLY A 61 -13.62 -10.82 -21.94
N THR A 62 -14.72 -11.55 -22.15
CA THR A 62 -15.80 -11.72 -21.14
C THR A 62 -15.72 -13.04 -20.36
N GLY A 63 -14.71 -13.87 -20.65
CA GLY A 63 -14.53 -15.18 -20.04
C GLY A 63 -13.84 -15.17 -18.68
N LEU A 64 -13.84 -16.33 -18.01
CA LEU A 64 -13.16 -16.56 -16.73
C LEU A 64 -11.68 -16.13 -16.75
N GLN A 65 -10.97 -16.48 -17.83
CA GLN A 65 -9.55 -16.17 -18.00
C GLN A 65 -9.31 -14.67 -18.10
N ALA A 66 -10.22 -13.94 -18.72
CA ALA A 66 -10.12 -12.50 -18.87
C ALA A 66 -10.33 -11.78 -17.53
N ALA A 67 -11.24 -12.26 -16.67
CA ALA A 67 -11.43 -11.72 -15.32
C ALA A 67 -10.18 -11.90 -14.44
N TYR A 68 -9.62 -13.12 -14.37
CA TYR A 68 -8.38 -13.36 -13.62
C TYR A 68 -7.18 -12.64 -14.23
N GLY A 69 -7.08 -12.63 -15.56
CA GLY A 69 -6.02 -11.94 -16.28
C GLY A 69 -6.04 -10.43 -16.02
N ALA A 70 -7.21 -9.80 -16.07
CA ALA A 70 -7.37 -8.38 -15.80
C ALA A 70 -7.03 -8.02 -14.34
N PHE A 71 -7.45 -8.87 -13.38
CA PHE A 71 -7.10 -8.71 -11.97
C PHE A 71 -5.59 -8.84 -11.72
N LEU A 72 -4.95 -9.88 -12.24
CA LEU A 72 -3.51 -10.09 -12.10
C LEU A 72 -2.71 -8.98 -12.78
N SER A 73 -3.18 -8.50 -13.93
CA SER A 73 -2.57 -7.40 -14.67
C SER A 73 -2.61 -6.10 -13.87
N ALA A 74 -3.76 -5.77 -13.29
CA ALA A 74 -3.91 -4.61 -12.41
C ALA A 74 -2.98 -4.70 -11.19
N LEU A 75 -2.88 -5.89 -10.56
CA LEU A 75 -1.96 -6.12 -9.44
C LEU A 75 -0.49 -6.07 -9.85
N ALA A 76 -0.12 -6.52 -11.05
CA ALA A 76 1.26 -6.45 -11.55
C ALA A 76 1.70 -4.99 -11.76
N ILE A 77 0.84 -4.18 -12.39
CA ILE A 77 1.06 -2.74 -12.58
C ILE A 77 1.18 -2.06 -11.20
N TRP A 78 0.23 -2.32 -10.32
CA TRP A 78 0.22 -1.79 -8.96
C TRP A 78 1.47 -2.19 -8.17
N GLY A 79 1.83 -3.47 -8.20
CA GLY A 79 2.94 -4.04 -7.46
C GLY A 79 4.29 -3.48 -7.90
N TRP A 80 4.47 -3.21 -9.20
CA TRP A 80 5.68 -2.53 -9.69
C TRP A 80 5.75 -1.09 -9.19
N ILE A 81 4.65 -0.34 -9.27
CA ILE A 81 4.58 1.04 -8.77
C ILE A 81 4.89 1.07 -7.27
N GLU A 82 4.38 0.11 -6.51
CA GLU A 82 4.66 0.00 -5.07
C GLU A 82 6.11 -0.36 -4.77
N LEU A 83 6.70 -1.29 -5.53
CA LEU A 83 8.11 -1.61 -5.39
C LEU A 83 8.99 -0.39 -5.70
N ALA A 84 8.66 0.38 -6.73
CA ALA A 84 9.37 1.61 -7.09
C ALA A 84 9.31 2.68 -6.00
N PHE A 85 8.17 2.77 -5.30
CA PHE A 85 8.00 3.61 -4.13
C PHE A 85 8.85 3.15 -2.94
N LEU A 86 8.73 1.88 -2.56
CA LEU A 86 9.40 1.34 -1.38
C LEU A 86 10.93 1.29 -1.52
N THR A 87 11.45 1.12 -2.73
CA THR A 87 12.89 1.19 -3.02
C THR A 87 13.44 2.62 -3.00
N GLY A 88 12.57 3.63 -2.98
CA GLY A 88 12.95 5.03 -3.05
C GLY A 88 13.48 5.45 -4.42
N ALA A 89 13.21 4.68 -5.48
CA ALA A 89 13.61 5.02 -6.84
C ALA A 89 12.80 6.19 -7.40
N ILE A 90 11.54 6.31 -6.95
CA ILE A 90 10.60 7.36 -7.35
C ILE A 90 10.11 8.09 -6.09
N THR A 91 11.04 8.72 -5.38
CA THR A 91 10.74 9.66 -4.28
C THR A 91 10.84 11.09 -4.78
N GLY A 92 9.99 11.97 -4.23
CA GLY A 92 9.88 13.37 -4.60
C GLY A 92 11.15 14.22 -4.35
N PRO A 93 11.20 15.46 -4.87
CA PRO A 93 12.41 16.30 -4.91
C PRO A 93 12.90 16.79 -3.53
N ASN A 94 12.11 16.59 -2.47
CA ASN A 94 12.39 17.15 -1.16
C ASN A 94 12.98 16.09 -0.22
N LEU A 95 14.30 15.94 -0.24
CA LEU A 95 15.05 14.98 0.60
C LEU A 95 15.48 15.58 1.95
N HIS A 96 15.07 16.82 2.25
CA HIS A 96 15.55 17.55 3.42
C HIS A 96 14.62 17.37 4.64
N PRO A 97 15.18 17.25 5.87
CA PRO A 97 14.39 17.16 7.08
C PRO A 97 13.53 18.42 7.29
N CYS A 98 12.28 18.25 7.72
CA CYS A 98 11.39 19.39 7.97
C CYS A 98 11.92 20.25 9.13
N PRO A 99 11.95 21.59 8.98
CA PRO A 99 12.12 22.50 10.09
C PRO A 99 11.04 22.28 11.16
N ALA A 100 11.42 22.42 12.44
CA ALA A 100 10.52 22.15 13.57
C ALA A 100 9.30 23.09 13.62
N GLN A 101 9.41 24.32 13.09
CA GLN A 101 8.45 25.42 13.29
C GLN A 101 7.76 25.86 11.99
N LEU A 102 7.09 24.94 11.29
CA LEU A 102 6.25 25.27 10.13
C LEU A 102 4.75 25.03 10.41
N PRO A 103 3.85 25.85 9.82
CA PRO A 103 2.40 25.63 9.84
C PRO A 103 2.04 24.25 9.28
N GLU A 104 0.97 23.64 9.79
CA GLU A 104 0.55 22.26 9.46
C GLU A 104 0.33 22.05 7.95
N TRP A 105 -0.30 23.03 7.28
CA TRP A 105 -0.49 23.05 5.82
C TRP A 105 0.83 23.03 5.03
N GLU A 106 1.85 23.74 5.50
CA GLU A 106 3.13 23.84 4.80
C GLU A 106 3.99 22.60 5.00
N ARG A 107 3.86 21.96 6.18
CA ARG A 107 4.42 20.62 6.46
C ARG A 107 3.75 19.56 5.59
N PHE A 108 2.43 19.66 5.36
CA PHE A 108 1.69 18.80 4.44
C PHE A 108 2.17 18.95 3.00
N LEU A 109 2.32 20.18 2.51
CA LEU A 109 2.78 20.40 1.13
C LEU A 109 4.20 19.87 0.91
N ARG A 110 5.07 19.96 1.93
CA ARG A 110 6.44 19.42 1.89
C ARG A 110 6.48 17.90 2.01
N ALA A 111 5.65 17.29 2.85
CA ALA A 111 5.50 15.83 2.97
C ALA A 111 4.78 15.21 1.76
N TRP A 112 3.87 15.94 1.12
CA TRP A 112 3.33 15.57 -0.19
C TRP A 112 4.42 15.68 -1.24
N GLY A 113 5.24 16.73 -1.19
CA GLY A 113 6.41 16.93 -2.04
C GLY A 113 7.45 15.81 -1.97
N THR A 114 7.55 15.04 -0.88
CA THR A 114 8.45 13.87 -0.79
C THR A 114 7.88 12.62 -1.49
N VAL A 115 6.56 12.60 -1.75
CA VAL A 115 5.85 11.47 -2.39
C VAL A 115 5.24 11.87 -3.74
N ALA A 116 5.38 13.13 -4.15
CA ALA A 116 4.69 13.70 -5.31
C ALA A 116 4.93 12.94 -6.61
N TYR A 117 6.17 12.52 -6.91
CA TYR A 117 6.45 11.77 -8.14
C TYR A 117 5.77 10.39 -8.15
N HIS A 118 5.64 9.74 -7.00
CA HIS A 118 4.90 8.49 -6.87
C HIS A 118 3.40 8.70 -7.09
N GLU A 119 2.82 9.74 -6.48
CA GLU A 119 1.41 10.08 -6.71
C GLU A 119 1.13 10.45 -8.16
N MET A 120 2.03 11.19 -8.80
CA MET A 120 1.95 11.52 -10.22
C MET A 120 2.01 10.26 -11.08
N LEU A 121 2.94 9.33 -10.79
CA LEU A 121 3.03 8.06 -11.51
C LEU A 121 1.77 7.21 -11.34
N LEU A 122 1.25 7.12 -10.12
CA LEU A 122 0.05 6.35 -9.81
C LEU A 122 -1.18 6.95 -10.49
N THR A 123 -1.30 8.28 -10.48
CA THR A 123 -2.37 9.01 -11.18
C THR A 123 -2.24 8.87 -12.70
N ALA A 124 -1.03 8.97 -13.23
CA ALA A 124 -0.77 8.76 -14.66
C ALA A 124 -1.17 7.34 -15.09
N ALA A 125 -0.79 6.32 -14.30
CA ALA A 125 -1.21 4.94 -14.55
C ALA A 125 -2.73 4.78 -14.53
N LEU A 126 -3.42 5.41 -13.57
CA LEU A 126 -4.89 5.42 -13.52
C LEU A 126 -5.49 6.04 -14.80
N ILE A 127 -5.01 7.22 -15.22
CA ILE A 127 -5.48 7.90 -16.43
C ILE A 127 -5.22 7.04 -17.67
N THR A 128 -4.04 6.43 -17.78
CA THR A 128 -3.70 5.53 -18.90
C THR A 128 -4.64 4.32 -18.95
N LEU A 129 -4.91 3.67 -17.81
CA LEU A 129 -5.82 2.53 -17.76
C LEU A 129 -7.26 2.93 -18.11
N TRP A 130 -7.71 4.10 -17.68
CA TRP A 130 -9.01 4.64 -18.08
C TRP A 130 -9.06 4.97 -19.57
N PHE A 131 -8.02 5.59 -20.12
CA PHE A 131 -7.97 5.91 -21.55
C PHE A 131 -8.00 4.65 -22.43
N LEU A 132 -7.32 3.59 -22.01
CA LEU A 132 -7.27 2.32 -22.74
C LEU A 132 -8.50 1.44 -22.49
N GLY A 133 -9.07 1.46 -21.28
CA GLY A 133 -10.17 0.59 -20.87
C GLY A 133 -11.57 1.21 -21.03
N TYR A 134 -11.68 2.48 -21.44
CA TYR A 134 -12.97 3.12 -21.62
C TYR A 134 -13.76 2.47 -22.75
N GLY A 135 -14.93 1.91 -22.42
CA GLY A 135 -15.79 1.21 -23.38
C GLY A 135 -15.40 -0.26 -23.64
N ALA A 136 -14.42 -0.81 -22.91
CA ALA A 136 -14.07 -2.22 -23.00
C ALA A 136 -15.15 -3.13 -22.39
N GLU A 137 -15.25 -4.37 -22.89
CA GLU A 137 -16.17 -5.37 -22.35
C GLU A 137 -15.76 -5.81 -20.94
N ASN A 138 -14.45 -5.92 -20.69
CA ASN A 138 -13.89 -6.27 -19.40
C ASN A 138 -13.48 -5.04 -18.59
N ILE A 139 -14.32 -4.68 -17.63
CA ILE A 139 -14.09 -3.52 -16.77
C ILE A 139 -13.28 -3.85 -15.50
N PHE A 140 -13.00 -5.13 -15.23
CA PHE A 140 -12.51 -5.56 -13.91
C PHE A 140 -11.11 -5.04 -13.59
N GLY A 141 -10.17 -5.10 -14.53
CA GLY A 141 -8.81 -4.59 -14.32
C GLY A 141 -8.79 -3.09 -13.98
N LEU A 142 -9.66 -2.33 -14.65
CA LEU A 142 -9.81 -0.89 -14.44
C LEU A 142 -10.37 -0.59 -13.05
N TRP A 143 -11.42 -1.30 -12.63
CA TRP A 143 -12.04 -1.08 -11.32
C TRP A 143 -11.15 -1.57 -10.17
N VAL A 144 -10.44 -2.68 -10.35
CA VAL A 144 -9.45 -3.16 -9.36
C VAL A 144 -8.39 -2.08 -9.12
N PHE A 145 -7.79 -1.54 -10.18
CA PHE A 145 -6.79 -0.49 -10.04
C PHE A 145 -7.37 0.79 -9.45
N THR A 146 -8.59 1.17 -9.86
CA THR A 146 -9.29 2.34 -9.33
C THR A 146 -9.58 2.21 -7.83
N THR A 147 -10.07 1.05 -7.39
CA THR A 147 -10.32 0.76 -5.97
C THR A 147 -9.02 0.83 -5.16
N LEU A 148 -7.94 0.22 -5.65
CA LEU A 148 -6.64 0.29 -5.00
C LEU A 148 -6.14 1.74 -4.89
N TYR A 149 -6.27 2.53 -5.96
CA TYR A 149 -5.90 3.95 -5.97
C TYR A 149 -6.65 4.73 -4.89
N PHE A 150 -7.98 4.63 -4.85
CA PHE A 150 -8.79 5.34 -3.86
C PHE A 150 -8.51 4.85 -2.43
N ALA A 151 -8.36 3.54 -2.23
CA ALA A 151 -7.98 2.96 -0.95
C ALA A 151 -6.63 3.51 -0.46
N ARG A 152 -5.65 3.67 -1.36
CA ARG A 152 -4.35 4.26 -1.03
C ARG A 152 -4.44 5.73 -0.67
N VAL A 153 -5.15 6.52 -1.46
CA VAL A 153 -5.36 7.95 -1.16
C VAL A 153 -6.06 8.10 0.19
N SER A 154 -7.11 7.31 0.42
CA SER A 154 -7.84 7.27 1.68
C SER A 154 -6.96 6.87 2.88
N ALA A 155 -6.15 5.83 2.74
CA ALA A 155 -5.20 5.40 3.76
C ALA A 155 -4.18 6.51 4.10
N LYS A 156 -3.64 7.19 3.08
CA LYS A 156 -2.71 8.32 3.26
C LYS A 156 -3.37 9.49 3.96
N LEU A 157 -4.61 9.84 3.59
CA LEU A 157 -5.37 10.88 4.26
C LEU A 157 -5.64 10.50 5.72
N ASN A 158 -6.04 9.26 5.99
CA ASN A 158 -6.24 8.77 7.36
C ASN A 158 -4.95 8.88 8.18
N LEU A 159 -3.80 8.42 7.64
CA LEU A 159 -2.49 8.56 8.28
C LEU A 159 -2.10 10.03 8.52
N TYR A 160 -2.34 10.91 7.55
CA TYR A 160 -2.01 12.33 7.66
C TYR A 160 -2.84 13.04 8.73
N PHE A 161 -4.16 12.84 8.72
CA PHE A 161 -5.04 13.50 9.67
C PHE A 161 -5.00 12.88 11.08
N GLY A 162 -4.28 11.77 11.26
CA GLY A 162 -4.04 11.18 12.56
C GLY A 162 -4.62 9.78 12.69
N VAL A 163 -3.71 8.82 12.83
CA VAL A 163 -4.04 7.46 13.30
C VAL A 163 -3.36 7.23 14.66
N PRO A 164 -4.01 6.56 15.62
CA PRO A 164 -3.48 6.34 16.97
C PRO A 164 -2.15 5.55 17.05
N LYS A 165 -1.79 4.81 15.99
CA LYS A 165 -0.54 4.04 15.91
C LYS A 165 0.06 4.21 14.51
N ILE A 166 1.36 4.51 14.45
CA ILE A 166 2.16 4.41 13.23
C ILE A 166 3.07 3.21 13.45
N ASN A 167 2.91 2.13 12.68
CA ASN A 167 3.82 0.99 12.73
C ASN A 167 5.15 1.38 12.05
N THR A 168 5.97 2.16 12.74
CA THR A 168 7.28 2.65 12.26
C THR A 168 8.26 1.53 11.92
N GLU A 169 8.04 0.31 12.42
CA GLU A 169 8.88 -0.87 12.18
C GLU A 169 8.78 -1.45 10.76
N PHE A 170 7.73 -1.12 9.99
CA PHE A 170 7.60 -1.56 8.59
C PHE A 170 8.12 -0.54 7.58
N ILE A 171 8.54 0.65 8.04
CA ILE A 171 9.04 1.71 7.17
C ILE A 171 10.49 1.38 6.80
N PRO A 172 10.81 1.12 5.51
CA PRO A 172 12.18 0.95 5.04
C PRO A 172 13.08 2.11 5.47
N GLU A 173 14.36 1.86 5.72
CA GLU A 173 15.33 2.88 6.17
C GLU A 173 15.39 4.07 5.20
N ALA A 174 15.16 3.82 3.90
CA ALA A 174 15.01 4.82 2.85
C ALA A 174 13.87 5.84 3.09
N LEU A 175 12.80 5.41 3.76
CA LEU A 175 11.64 6.22 4.11
C LEU A 175 11.67 6.70 5.57
N GLY A 176 12.77 6.46 6.31
CA GLY A 176 12.93 6.87 7.71
C GLY A 176 12.75 8.38 7.93
N HIS A 177 13.05 9.20 6.93
CA HIS A 177 12.84 10.65 6.94
C HIS A 177 11.35 11.06 6.93
N LEU A 178 10.43 10.19 6.51
CA LEU A 178 8.99 10.42 6.58
C LEU A 178 8.44 10.27 8.01
N SER A 179 9.07 9.42 8.83
CA SER A 179 8.62 9.17 10.21
C SER A 179 8.62 10.41 11.10
N SER A 180 9.51 11.38 10.83
CA SER A 180 9.60 12.64 11.56
C SER A 180 8.48 13.64 11.23
N HIS A 181 7.72 13.39 10.16
CA HIS A 181 6.63 14.26 9.72
C HIS A 181 5.25 13.78 10.18
N PHE A 182 5.11 12.52 10.59
CA PHE A 182 3.84 11.96 11.01
C PHE A 182 3.63 12.14 12.51
N ARG A 183 2.53 12.80 12.88
CA ARG A 183 2.08 12.92 14.27
C ARG A 183 1.09 11.80 14.58
N ILE A 184 1.29 11.13 15.71
CA ILE A 184 0.27 10.25 16.32
C ILE A 184 -0.87 11.15 16.82
N SER A 185 -2.05 11.03 16.23
CA SER A 185 -3.23 11.84 16.59
C SER A 185 -4.48 10.97 16.71
N ARG A 186 -5.45 11.43 17.50
CA ARG A 186 -6.70 10.71 17.79
C ARG A 186 -7.58 10.66 16.55
N LEU A 187 -8.40 9.60 16.45
CA LEU A 187 -9.36 9.31 15.37
C LEU A 187 -9.95 10.56 14.73
N ASN A 188 -9.81 10.67 13.41
CA ASN A 188 -10.40 11.75 12.62
C ASN A 188 -11.67 11.29 11.86
N TRP A 189 -12.55 12.24 11.54
CA TRP A 189 -13.79 12.03 10.76
C TRP A 189 -13.58 11.44 9.36
N VAL A 190 -12.35 11.47 8.84
CA VAL A 190 -12.00 10.84 7.54
C VAL A 190 -12.10 9.31 7.62
N PHE A 191 -11.89 8.72 8.80
CA PHE A 191 -12.00 7.27 8.98
C PHE A 191 -13.42 6.73 8.74
N PRO A 192 -14.48 7.22 9.42
CA PRO A 192 -15.83 6.72 9.17
C PRO A 192 -16.29 6.98 7.74
N ILE A 193 -15.88 8.09 7.11
CA ILE A 193 -16.18 8.36 5.70
C ILE A 193 -15.53 7.30 4.80
N SER A 194 -14.24 7.02 5.02
CA SER A 194 -13.47 6.06 4.25
C SER A 194 -14.02 4.64 4.37
N ILE A 195 -14.28 4.19 5.61
CA ILE A 195 -14.87 2.87 5.86
C ILE A 195 -16.28 2.77 5.27
N THR A 196 -17.11 3.80 5.42
CA THR A 196 -18.46 3.81 4.84
C THR A 196 -18.38 3.71 3.32
N ALA A 197 -17.49 4.46 2.68
CA ALA A 197 -17.31 4.41 1.23
C ALA A 197 -16.82 3.04 0.74
N LEU A 198 -15.82 2.43 1.40
CA LEU A 198 -15.31 1.10 1.05
C LEU A 198 -16.34 -0.01 1.31
N THR A 199 -17.10 0.10 2.40
CA THR A 199 -18.18 -0.85 2.72
C THR A 199 -19.32 -0.74 1.72
N TYR A 200 -19.70 0.49 1.35
CA TYR A 200 -20.71 0.75 0.34
C TYR A 200 -20.27 0.23 -1.04
N ALA A 201 -19.02 0.51 -1.45
CA ALA A 201 -18.48 -0.03 -2.69
C ALA A 201 -18.49 -1.58 -2.69
N SER A 202 -18.09 -2.21 -1.58
CA SER A 202 -18.15 -3.67 -1.42
C SER A 202 -19.58 -4.19 -1.56
N ALA A 203 -20.57 -3.51 -0.98
CA ALA A 203 -21.97 -3.88 -1.13
C ALA A 203 -22.44 -3.77 -2.59
N CYS A 204 -22.07 -2.71 -3.30
CA CYS A 204 -22.38 -2.56 -4.73
C CYS A 204 -21.74 -3.67 -5.59
N TRP A 205 -20.52 -4.11 -5.26
CA TRP A 205 -19.88 -5.23 -5.96
C TRP A 205 -20.57 -6.55 -5.66
N LEU A 206 -21.00 -6.78 -4.42
CA LEU A 206 -21.78 -7.96 -4.05
C LEU A 206 -23.17 -7.98 -4.71
N GLU A 207 -23.85 -6.84 -4.77
CA GLU A 207 -25.13 -6.72 -5.48
C GLU A 207 -24.98 -7.10 -6.96
N ARG A 208 -23.94 -6.57 -7.62
CA ARG A 208 -23.60 -6.93 -9.01
C ARG A 208 -23.17 -8.38 -9.17
N LEU A 209 -22.52 -8.96 -8.16
CA LEU A 209 -22.18 -10.37 -8.13
C LEU A 209 -23.45 -11.24 -8.11
N PHE A 210 -24.46 -10.87 -7.32
CA PHE A 210 -25.73 -11.62 -7.26
C PHE A 210 -26.59 -11.46 -8.53
N SER A 211 -26.45 -10.36 -9.26
CA SER A 211 -27.15 -10.14 -10.53
C SER A 211 -26.36 -10.58 -11.77
N ALA A 212 -25.11 -11.04 -11.60
CA ALA A 212 -24.26 -11.47 -12.69
C ALA A 212 -24.77 -12.78 -13.32
N ALA A 213 -25.02 -12.75 -14.63
CA ALA A 213 -25.43 -13.92 -15.40
C ALA A 213 -24.24 -14.70 -15.99
N ASN A 214 -23.12 -14.02 -16.28
CA ASN A 214 -21.96 -14.61 -16.92
C ASN A 214 -20.92 -15.08 -15.90
N THR A 215 -20.23 -16.18 -16.19
CA THR A 215 -19.18 -16.72 -15.31
C THR A 215 -18.00 -15.78 -15.13
N GLY A 216 -17.62 -15.02 -16.17
CA GLY A 216 -16.57 -14.00 -16.08
C GLY A 216 -16.94 -12.88 -15.11
N ASP A 217 -18.18 -12.41 -15.17
CA ASP A 217 -18.69 -11.34 -14.31
C ASP A 217 -18.77 -11.79 -12.85
N VAL A 218 -19.25 -13.01 -12.61
CA VAL A 218 -19.30 -13.61 -11.28
C VAL A 218 -17.91 -13.62 -10.64
N VAL A 219 -16.89 -14.07 -11.37
CA VAL A 219 -15.53 -14.10 -10.82
C VAL A 219 -14.93 -12.70 -10.70
N GLY A 220 -15.13 -11.83 -11.69
CA GLY A 220 -14.62 -10.46 -11.66
C GLY A 220 -15.17 -9.65 -10.48
N PHE A 221 -16.48 -9.70 -10.24
CA PHE A 221 -17.09 -9.03 -9.09
C PHE A 221 -16.71 -9.68 -7.76
N ALA A 222 -16.52 -11.00 -7.70
CA ALA A 222 -16.02 -11.66 -6.49
C ALA A 222 -14.58 -11.22 -6.14
N LEU A 223 -13.70 -11.12 -7.15
CA LEU A 223 -12.33 -10.60 -6.97
C LEU A 223 -12.35 -9.14 -6.51
N LEU A 224 -13.19 -8.31 -7.13
CA LEU A 224 -13.31 -6.89 -6.81
C LEU A 224 -13.91 -6.65 -5.41
N ALA A 225 -14.92 -7.44 -5.02
CA ALA A 225 -15.46 -7.41 -3.67
C ALA A 225 -14.40 -7.83 -2.64
N ALA A 226 -13.67 -8.92 -2.90
CA ALA A 226 -12.63 -9.41 -1.99
C ALA A 226 -11.51 -8.37 -1.78
N ILE A 227 -11.00 -7.76 -2.85
CA ILE A 227 -9.94 -6.74 -2.72
C ILE A 227 -10.45 -5.46 -2.04
N THR A 228 -11.70 -5.06 -2.28
CA THR A 228 -12.30 -3.89 -1.62
C THR A 228 -12.51 -4.14 -0.12
N MET A 229 -12.99 -5.33 0.25
CA MET A 229 -13.13 -5.74 1.65
C MET A 229 -11.77 -5.83 2.34
N LEU A 230 -10.75 -6.31 1.64
CA LEU A 230 -9.39 -6.36 2.16
C LEU A 230 -8.82 -4.97 2.40
N ALA A 231 -9.08 -4.02 1.50
CA ALA A 231 -8.76 -2.62 1.71
C ALA A 231 -9.52 -2.03 2.91
N ALA A 232 -10.81 -2.33 3.08
CA ALA A 232 -11.58 -1.91 4.25
C ALA A 232 -11.00 -2.49 5.55
N LEU A 233 -10.60 -3.77 5.53
CA LEU A 233 -9.94 -4.43 6.65
C LEU A 233 -8.60 -3.77 6.97
N GLU A 234 -7.80 -3.42 5.97
CA GLU A 234 -6.54 -2.67 6.16
C GLU A 234 -6.79 -1.34 6.87
N HIS A 235 -7.86 -0.62 6.51
CA HIS A 235 -8.24 0.63 7.18
C HIS A 235 -8.66 0.39 8.65
N TRP A 236 -9.38 -0.70 8.93
CA TRP A 236 -9.67 -1.10 10.30
C TRP A 236 -8.41 -1.43 11.08
N LEU A 237 -7.43 -2.13 10.48
CA LEU A 237 -6.15 -2.46 11.11
C LEU A 237 -5.33 -1.20 11.44
N MET A 238 -5.42 -0.14 10.64
CA MET A 238 -4.77 1.13 10.97
C MET A 238 -5.31 1.72 12.28
N VAL A 239 -6.62 1.63 12.52
CA VAL A 239 -7.27 2.25 13.68
C VAL A 239 -7.28 1.35 14.92
N LEU A 240 -7.42 0.04 14.72
CA LEU A 240 -7.43 -0.92 15.81
C LEU A 240 -5.99 -1.11 16.34
N PRO A 241 -5.77 -1.05 17.66
CA PRO A 241 -4.45 -1.30 18.25
C PRO A 241 -4.15 -2.80 18.25
N LEU A 242 -4.07 -3.42 17.08
CA LEU A 242 -3.67 -4.81 16.93
C LEU A 242 -2.14 -4.89 16.90
N PRO A 243 -1.53 -5.87 17.58
CA PRO A 243 -0.11 -6.13 17.50
C PRO A 243 0.20 -6.83 16.17
N ASP A 244 0.19 -6.07 15.06
CA ASP A 244 0.56 -6.53 13.71
C ASP A 244 1.96 -7.15 13.67
N GLU A 245 2.78 -6.77 14.64
CA GLU A 245 4.09 -7.35 15.00
C GLU A 245 4.03 -8.88 15.16
N LYS A 246 2.91 -9.46 15.62
CA LYS A 246 2.79 -10.91 15.81
C LYS A 246 2.58 -11.67 14.49
N LEU A 247 1.87 -11.09 13.52
CA LEU A 247 1.64 -11.69 12.19
C LEU A 247 2.92 -11.70 11.35
N TRP A 248 3.80 -10.73 11.57
CA TRP A 248 5.03 -10.53 10.78
C TRP A 248 6.32 -10.61 11.63
N ARG A 249 6.26 -11.18 12.84
CA ARG A 249 7.41 -11.28 13.76
C ARG A 249 8.57 -12.07 13.16
N TRP A 250 8.26 -13.04 12.31
CA TRP A 250 9.23 -13.82 11.53
C TRP A 250 10.01 -12.97 10.53
N MET A 251 9.56 -11.75 10.28
CA MET A 251 10.10 -10.79 9.32
C MET A 251 10.75 -9.58 10.01
N LEU A 252 10.49 -9.29 11.27
CA LEU A 252 11.07 -8.12 11.97
C LEU A 252 12.50 -8.42 12.48
N PRO A 253 13.45 -7.46 12.45
CA PRO A 253 14.73 -7.61 13.14
C PRO A 253 14.51 -7.87 14.63
N ALA A 254 15.35 -8.72 15.23
CA ALA A 254 15.33 -8.88 16.68
C ALA A 254 15.52 -7.49 17.35
N PRO A 255 14.75 -7.17 18.40
CA PRO A 255 14.95 -5.93 19.14
C PRO A 255 16.43 -5.79 19.52
N PRO A 256 17.03 -4.58 19.41
CA PRO A 256 18.36 -4.39 19.96
C PRO A 256 18.32 -4.71 21.45
N ASP A 257 19.23 -5.57 21.91
CA ASP A 257 19.42 -5.85 23.34
C ASP A 257 19.78 -4.55 24.07
N THR A 258 18.78 -3.82 24.55
CA THR A 258 18.94 -2.61 25.37
C THR A 258 19.29 -2.92 26.82
N THR A 259 19.85 -4.10 27.10
CA THR A 259 20.21 -4.55 28.46
C THR A 259 21.68 -4.35 28.84
N LYS A 260 22.49 -3.62 28.05
CA LYS A 260 23.92 -3.38 28.39
C LYS A 260 24.40 -1.93 28.29
N THR A 261 23.59 -0.94 28.65
CA THR A 261 24.13 0.44 28.83
C THR A 261 23.44 1.24 29.94
N SER A 262 23.07 0.62 31.06
CA SER A 262 22.58 1.34 32.26
C SER A 262 23.56 1.32 33.44
N ASN A 263 24.83 0.91 33.26
CA ASN A 263 25.75 0.77 34.40
C ASN A 263 27.16 1.31 34.15
N LYS A 264 27.26 2.63 33.94
CA LYS A 264 28.45 3.50 34.09
C LYS A 264 27.93 4.90 33.74
N THR A 265 27.70 5.85 34.63
CA THR A 265 28.51 6.30 35.76
C THR A 265 27.62 7.15 36.67
N ARG A 266 27.25 6.64 37.85
CA ARG A 266 26.70 7.48 38.93
C ARG A 266 27.90 8.18 39.58
N ARG A 267 28.12 9.46 39.25
CA ARG A 267 29.08 10.33 39.95
C ARG A 267 28.70 10.37 41.45
N PRO A 268 29.62 10.14 42.39
CA PRO A 268 29.35 10.43 43.79
C PRO A 268 29.44 11.94 44.00
N GLU A 269 28.30 12.53 44.34
CA GLU A 269 28.16 13.91 44.79
C GLU A 269 28.86 14.03 46.16
N LYS A 270 29.94 14.80 46.23
CA LYS A 270 30.59 15.13 47.51
C LYS A 270 29.83 16.29 48.15
N THR A 271 29.19 15.99 49.28
CA THR A 271 28.58 16.95 50.20
C THR A 271 29.63 17.90 50.78
N HIS A 272 29.33 19.20 50.77
CA HIS A 272 30.07 20.22 51.52
C HIS A 272 29.79 20.10 53.03
N GLY A 273 30.84 20.26 53.85
CA GLY A 273 30.74 20.38 55.30
C GLY A 273 32.06 20.88 55.90
N PHE A 274 32.03 22.15 56.32
CA PHE A 274 32.94 22.95 57.16
C PHE A 274 34.45 22.99 56.88
#